data_AF-A0A2J8B4Q7-F1
#
_entry.id   AF-A0A2J8B4Q7-F1
#
_cell.length_a   1.000
_cell.length_b   1.000
_cell.length_c   1.000
_cell.angle_alpha   90.00
_cell.angle_beta   90.00
_cell.angle_gamma   90.00
#
_symmetry.space_group_name_H-M   'P 1'
#
loop_
_entity.id
_entity.type
_entity.pdbx_description
1 polymer ?
#
loop_
_entity_poly.entity_id
_entity_poly.type
_entity_poly.pdbx_seq_one_letter_code
_entity_poly.pdbx_strand_id
1 'polypeptide(L)' 'MDRFNTVESRLKEVKARIVEKQARRDEVEYFIDGLKKQDLLTVFDENVWLSMVDYLTVRHDGKVEFTFLDGSVMKIDE' A
#
# COMPACT_ATOMS: atom_id res chain seq x y z
N MET A 1 11.85 15.16 36.38
CA MET A 1 10.74 15.54 35.45
C MET A 1 10.79 14.73 34.15
N ASP A 2 11.94 14.15 33.80
CA ASP A 2 12.21 13.67 32.43
C ASP A 2 11.47 12.39 32.04
N ARG A 3 11.31 11.43 32.96
CA ARG A 3 10.63 10.16 32.65
C ARG A 3 9.16 10.34 32.28
N PHE A 4 8.47 11.29 32.93
CA PHE A 4 7.06 11.56 32.63
C PHE A 4 6.90 12.17 31.24
N ASN A 5 7.72 13.19 30.92
CA ASN A 5 7.75 13.82 29.61
C ASN A 5 8.12 12.83 28.49
N THR A 6 9.07 11.91 28.74
CA THR A 6 9.44 10.86 27.77
C THR A 6 8.29 9.88 27.52
N VAL A 7 7.58 9.44 28.56
CA VAL A 7 6.44 8.53 28.40
C VAL A 7 5.30 9.24 27.67
N GLU A 8 5.04 10.51 27.97
CA GLU A 8 4.02 11.29 27.29
C GLU A 8 4.33 11.50 25.80
N SER A 9 5.59 11.79 25.46
CA SER A 9 6.04 11.94 24.08
C SER A 9 5.85 10.64 23.27
N ARG A 10 6.29 9.51 23.82
CA ARG A 10 6.10 8.20 23.19
C ARG A 10 4.62 7.84 23.02
N LEU A 11 3.79 8.19 24.00
CA LEU A 11 2.35 7.97 23.91
C LEU A 11 1.73 8.80 22.77
N LYS A 12 2.13 10.06 22.62
CA LYS A 12 1.68 10.93 21.51
C LYS A 12 2.11 10.36 20.16
N GLU A 13 3.35 9.92 20.04
CA GLU A 13 3.88 9.31 18.81
C GLU A 13 3.09 8.04 18.43
N VAL A 14 2.87 7.14 19.38
CA VAL A 14 2.10 5.91 19.13
C VAL A 14 0.67 6.23 18.72
N LYS A 15 0.01 7.20 19.37
CA LYS A 15 -1.33 7.65 18.98
C LYS A 15 -1.36 8.22 17.56
N ALA A 16 -0.37 9.04 17.20
CA ALA A 16 -0.26 9.58 15.84
C ALA A 16 -0.12 8.45 14.80
N ARG A 17 0.75 7.47 15.06
CA ARG A 17 0.92 6.29 14.18
C ARG A 17 -0.34 5.44 14.06
N ILE A 18 -1.15 5.34 15.12
CA ILE A 18 -2.45 4.65 15.07
C ILE A 18 -3.41 5.40 14.16
N VAL A 19 -3.52 6.71 14.31
CA VAL A 19 -4.40 7.54 13.48
C VAL A 19 -3.98 7.47 12.00
N GLU A 20 -2.69 7.56 11.70
CA GLU A 20 -2.15 7.42 10.34
C GLU A 20 -2.49 6.05 9.74
N LYS A 21 -2.29 4.96 10.50
CA LYS A 21 -2.64 3.62 10.05
C LYS A 21 -4.14 3.44 9.82
N GLN A 22 -4.98 4.06 10.65
CA GLN A 22 -6.44 4.02 10.48
C GLN A 22 -6.86 4.81 9.25
N ALA A 23 -6.35 6.02 9.05
CA ALA A 23 -6.64 6.83 7.87
C ALA A 23 -6.26 6.10 6.57
N ARG A 24 -5.07 5.49 6.52
CA ARG A 24 -4.63 4.68 5.38
C ARG A 24 -5.52 3.46 5.16
N ARG A 25 -5.97 2.81 6.25
CA ARG A 25 -6.91 1.68 6.15
C ARG A 25 -8.25 2.13 5.57
N ASP A 26 -8.80 3.24 6.05
CA ASP A 26 -10.08 3.77 5.60
C ASP A 26 -10.03 4.14 4.10
N GLU A 27 -8.92 4.72 3.65
CA GLU A 27 -8.67 5.02 2.24
C GLU A 27 -8.64 3.75 1.37
N VAL A 28 -7.93 2.71 1.83
CA VAL A 28 -7.87 1.41 1.13
C VAL A 28 -9.24 0.72 1.12
N GLU A 29 -9.98 0.73 2.22
CA GLU A 29 -11.33 0.16 2.29
C GLU A 29 -12.29 0.89 1.34
N TYR A 30 -12.24 2.22 1.29
CA TYR A 30 -13.05 3.01 0.35
C TYR A 30 -12.75 2.65 -1.10
N PHE A 31 -11.47 2.49 -1.45
CA PHE A 31 -11.04 2.10 -2.78
C PHE A 31 -11.53 0.68 -3.15
N ILE A 32 -11.36 -0.29 -2.25
CA ILE A 32 -11.85 -1.67 -2.44
C ILE A 32 -13.38 -1.70 -2.61
N ASP A 33 -14.12 -0.92 -1.84
CA ASP A 33 -15.57 -0.84 -1.98
C ASP A 33 -16.01 -0.14 -3.27
N GLY A 34 -15.17 0.72 -3.83
CA GLY A 34 -15.31 1.22 -5.20
C GLY A 34 -15.13 0.11 -6.23
N LEU A 35 -14.06 -0.68 -6.11
CA LEU A 35 -13.75 -1.80 -7.02
C LEU A 35 -14.86 -2.86 -7.04
N LYS A 36 -15.39 -3.26 -5.89
CA LYS A 36 -16.47 -4.27 -5.80
C LYS A 36 -17.74 -3.89 -6.55
N LYS A 37 -17.96 -2.59 -6.83
CA LYS A 37 -19.14 -2.09 -7.55
C LYS A 37 -18.95 -2.07 -9.07
N GLN A 38 -17.71 -2.27 -9.55
CA GLN A 38 -17.42 -2.28 -10.97
C GLN A 38 -17.67 -3.66 -11.58
N ASP A 39 -18.21 -3.70 -12.79
CA ASP A 39 -18.21 -4.89 -13.65
C ASP A 39 -16.79 -5.19 -14.15
N LEU A 40 -16.62 -6.29 -14.88
CA LEU A 40 -15.33 -6.65 -15.50
C LEU A 40 -14.69 -5.41 -16.16
N LEU A 41 -13.43 -5.14 -15.81
CA LEU A 41 -12.65 -4.08 -16.43
C LEU A 41 -12.53 -4.36 -17.93
N THR A 42 -13.15 -3.49 -18.73
CA THR A 42 -13.07 -3.53 -20.21
C THR A 42 -11.94 -2.67 -20.75
N VAL A 43 -11.40 -1.78 -19.92
CA VAL A 43 -10.28 -0.88 -20.22
C VAL A 43 -9.27 -0.98 -19.08
N PHE A 44 -7.99 -0.85 -19.41
CA PHE A 44 -6.94 -0.78 -18.42
C PHE A 44 -7.12 0.45 -17.52
N ASP A 45 -7.04 0.23 -16.21
CA ASP A 45 -7.02 1.28 -15.21
C ASP A 45 -5.75 1.14 -14.37
N GLU A 46 -4.95 2.20 -14.33
CA GLU A 46 -3.66 2.23 -13.65
C GLU A 46 -3.80 2.04 -12.13
N ASN A 47 -4.82 2.62 -11.51
CA ASN A 47 -5.03 2.52 -10.07
C ASN A 47 -5.42 1.09 -9.70
N VAL A 48 -6.27 0.45 -10.51
CA VAL A 48 -6.63 -0.96 -10.30
C VAL A 48 -5.42 -1.86 -10.52
N TRP A 49 -4.64 -1.62 -11.58
CA TRP A 49 -3.43 -2.38 -11.83
C TRP A 49 -2.42 -2.28 -10.69
N LEU A 50 -2.14 -1.07 -10.20
CA LEU A 50 -1.27 -0.84 -9.04
C LEU A 50 -1.79 -1.51 -7.78
N SER A 51 -3.12 -1.53 -7.56
CA SER A 51 -3.72 -2.19 -6.39
C SER A 51 -3.53 -3.71 -6.37
N MET A 52 -3.26 -4.32 -7.52
CA MET A 52 -2.98 -5.76 -7.62
C MET A 52 -1.50 -6.09 -7.36
N VAL A 53 -0.60 -5.09 -7.37
CA VAL A 53 0.83 -5.28 -7.13
C VAL A 53 1.07 -5.42 -5.62
N ASP A 54 1.77 -6.48 -5.22
CA ASP A 54 2.25 -6.69 -3.86
C ASP A 54 3.55 -5.89 -3.61
N TYR A 55 4.56 -6.14 -4.44
CA TYR A 55 5.83 -5.39 -4.42
C TYR A 55 6.52 -5.42 -5.78
N LEU A 56 7.48 -4.53 -5.96
CA LEU A 56 8.38 -4.51 -7.12
C LEU A 56 9.82 -4.76 -6.67
N THR A 57 10.57 -5.47 -7.51
CA THR A 57 12.01 -5.72 -7.33
C THR A 57 12.77 -5.06 -8.45
N VAL A 58 13.69 -4.15 -8.10
CA VAL A 58 14.66 -3.56 -9.04
C VAL A 58 15.98 -4.29 -8.87
N ARG A 59 16.46 -4.93 -9.94
CA ARG A 59 17.74 -5.63 -9.94
C ARG A 59 18.89 -4.69 -10.30
N HIS A 60 20.12 -5.11 -9.94
CA HIS A 60 21.34 -4.35 -10.21
C HIS A 60 21.59 -4.08 -11.71
N ASP A 61 21.03 -4.92 -12.57
CA ASP A 61 21.11 -4.82 -14.03
C ASP A 61 20.01 -3.95 -14.64
N GLY A 62 19.21 -3.26 -13.80
CA GLY A 62 18.12 -2.37 -14.23
C GLY A 62 16.80 -3.08 -14.48
N LYS A 63 16.75 -4.41 -14.43
CA LYS A 63 15.50 -5.16 -14.65
C LYS A 63 14.50 -4.93 -13.52
N VAL A 64 13.23 -4.78 -13.89
CA VAL A 64 12.11 -4.60 -12.96
C VAL A 64 11.18 -5.80 -13.02
N GLU A 65 10.90 -6.38 -11.86
CA GLU A 65 9.94 -7.47 -11.69
C GLU A 65 8.82 -7.03 -10.74
N PHE A 66 7.56 -7.14 -11.17
CA PHE A 66 6.38 -6.89 -10.35
C PHE A 66 5.83 -8.21 -9.86
N THR A 67 5.67 -8.34 -8.54
CA THR A 67 4.95 -9.46 -7.92
C THR A 67 3.54 -8.99 -7.58
N PHE A 68 2.54 -9.72 -8.03
CA PHE A 68 1.13 -9.45 -7.75
C PHE A 68 0.66 -10.20 -6.50
N LEU A 69 -0.44 -9.75 -5.91
CA LEU A 69 -1.04 -10.33 -4.70
C LEU A 69 -1.45 -11.80 -4.86
N ASP A 70 -1.66 -12.27 -6.08
CA ASP A 70 -1.97 -13.67 -6.41
C ASP A 70 -0.71 -14.54 -6.59
N GLY A 71 0.49 -13.96 -6.46
CA GLY A 71 1.77 -14.62 -6.67
C GLY A 71 2.25 -14.62 -8.12
N SER A 72 1.48 -14.06 -9.06
CA SER A 72 1.91 -13.86 -10.44
C SER A 72 3.09 -12.89 -10.50
N VAL A 73 3.98 -13.06 -11.48
CA VAL A 73 5.15 -12.19 -11.68
C VAL A 73 5.18 -11.67 -13.10
N MET A 74 5.27 -10.35 -13.27
CA MET A 74 5.49 -9.68 -14.55
C MET A 74 6.90 -9.10 -14.61
N LYS A 75 7.63 -9.43 -15.66
CA LYS A 75 8.96 -8.88 -15.93
C LYS A 75 8.86 -7.86 -17.05
N ILE A 76 9.49 -6.71 -16.87
CA ILE A 76 9.70 -5.76 -17.96
C ILE A 76 11.09 -6.01 -18.51
N ASP A 77 11.15 -6.56 -19.72
CA ASP A 77 12.38 -6.58 -20.53
C ASP A 77 12.34 -5.38 -21.48
N GLU A 78 13.44 -4.62 -21.57
CA GLU A 78 13.63 -3.52 -22.53
C GLU A 78 13.67 -3.99 -23.99
#